data_AF-A0A8D8Z8W2-F1
#
_entry.id   AF-A0A8D8Z8W2-F1
#
_cell.length_a   1.000
_cell.length_b   1.000
_cell.length_c   1.000
_cell.angle_alpha   90.00
_cell.angle_beta   90.00
_cell.angle_gamma   90.00
#
_symmetry.space_group_name_H-M   'P 1'
#
loop_
_entity.id
_entity.type
_entity.pdbx_description
1 polymer ?
#
loop_
_entity_poly.entity_id
_entity_poly.type
_entity_poly.pdbx_seq_one_letter_code
_entity_poly.pdbx_strand_id
1 'polypeptide(L)'
;DYFTHEARYSLSEEKLLRENVDFNYVTIRIVQEDARYEKIPYQTTYHTLHVMQEEVLEEKIQCKVLSCDTISQVKSKILDALYKNIPHSNRPNIHEIDLEWRHGRGGHLILNDEDLTTKNVYGWKKVNTLSHYGVKETAIMSLIHKQSGYNHHTINYHKSNAIPNCTVSSYFSTGIPYGMPLANGAVDTGDNVFHLVKSIEDQNFNNNSKPERLHKTIPEVFLTRLLSTKGIVQKFVDDFFNTILNVNEDLPISIKWLFDLFDECARKHNIGDVEIVHAWKSNSLPMRFWITFIKNPDFIFDIHKTATVDASLSVIAQTFMDACSTSDHRLGKDSPSNKLLFAKDIHKYRDIVRHFYGNIQSLPTVSDEDLNVFMSELSRSHEGHFNTVSALKELYIYVRKYHDQILTSLDTDAQCSKLHLAHKLENVYCTLEGEQTSAC
;
A
#
# COMPACT_ATOMS: atom_id res chain seq x y z
N ASP A 1 -10.31 8.91 -12.12
CA ASP A 1 -11.18 7.89 -12.72
C ASP A 1 -11.25 6.70 -11.77
N TYR A 2 -12.41 6.05 -11.67
CA TYR A 2 -12.63 4.97 -10.71
C TYR A 2 -12.04 3.65 -11.20
N PHE A 3 -12.08 3.40 -12.51
CA PHE A 3 -11.65 2.15 -13.12
C PHE A 3 -10.19 2.22 -13.61
N THR A 4 -9.77 3.32 -14.25
CA THR A 4 -8.39 3.44 -14.76
C THR A 4 -7.38 3.83 -13.68
N HIS A 5 -7.89 4.32 -12.54
CA HIS A 5 -7.11 4.95 -11.46
C HIS A 5 -6.26 6.14 -11.90
N GLU A 6 -6.58 6.75 -13.04
CA GLU A 6 -5.96 7.99 -13.48
C GLU A 6 -6.52 9.18 -12.69
N ALA A 7 -5.67 10.12 -12.31
CA ALA A 7 -6.05 11.30 -11.53
C ALA A 7 -5.58 12.58 -12.22
N ARG A 8 -6.31 13.69 -11.98
CA ARG A 8 -5.91 15.01 -12.48
C ARG A 8 -4.56 15.46 -11.91
N TYR A 9 -4.28 15.09 -10.67
CA TYR A 9 -3.05 15.37 -9.95
C TYR A 9 -2.37 14.04 -9.61
N SER A 10 -1.18 13.83 -10.14
CA SER A 10 -0.37 12.61 -10.01
C SER A 10 1.09 12.99 -10.17
N LEU A 11 2.02 12.22 -9.58
CA LEU A 11 3.45 12.33 -9.91
C LEU A 11 3.84 11.41 -11.08
N SER A 12 3.02 10.39 -11.36
CA SER A 12 3.21 9.47 -12.47
C SER A 12 2.43 9.93 -13.70
N GLU A 13 3.13 10.02 -14.83
CA GLU A 13 2.52 10.31 -16.14
C GLU A 13 1.53 9.23 -16.57
N GLU A 14 1.80 7.96 -16.26
CA GLU A 14 0.95 6.82 -16.62
C GLU A 14 -0.40 6.86 -15.90
N LYS A 15 -0.45 7.50 -14.72
CA LYS A 15 -1.68 7.69 -13.94
C LYS A 15 -2.23 9.11 -14.02
N LEU A 16 -1.80 9.88 -15.02
CA LEU A 16 -2.30 11.23 -15.24
C LEU A 16 -3.55 11.22 -16.14
N LEU A 17 -4.66 11.75 -15.63
CA LEU A 17 -5.91 11.86 -16.37
C LEU A 17 -5.77 12.86 -17.53
N ARG A 18 -5.89 12.34 -18.75
CA ARG A 18 -5.72 13.12 -19.99
C ARG A 18 -7.00 13.83 -20.45
N GLU A 19 -8.16 13.34 -20.03
CA GLU A 19 -9.44 13.98 -20.35
C GLU A 19 -9.62 15.29 -19.57
N ASN A 20 -10.23 16.28 -20.23
CA ASN A 20 -10.64 17.51 -19.55
C ASN A 20 -12.02 17.30 -18.92
N VAL A 21 -12.01 17.05 -17.61
CA VAL A 21 -13.23 16.82 -16.83
C VAL A 21 -13.58 18.07 -16.04
N ASP A 22 -14.76 18.62 -16.31
CA ASP A 22 -15.35 19.67 -15.49
C ASP A 22 -15.88 19.09 -14.19
N PHE A 23 -15.57 19.75 -13.07
CA PHE A 23 -16.01 19.34 -11.75
C PHE A 23 -16.30 20.56 -10.87
N ASN A 24 -17.23 20.39 -9.95
CA ASN A 24 -17.55 21.36 -8.90
C ASN A 24 -17.28 20.73 -7.54
N TYR A 25 -16.94 21.57 -6.56
CA TYR A 25 -16.83 21.12 -5.17
C TYR A 25 -18.23 20.97 -4.55
N VAL A 26 -18.44 19.86 -3.84
CA VAL A 26 -19.66 19.58 -3.08
C VAL A 26 -19.25 19.39 -1.62
N THR A 27 -19.92 20.10 -0.72
CA THR A 27 -19.74 19.95 0.73
C THR A 27 -20.84 19.04 1.27
N ILE A 28 -20.45 17.84 1.70
CA ILE A 28 -21.34 16.87 2.33
C ILE A 28 -21.37 17.11 3.83
N ARG A 29 -22.55 17.32 4.39
CA ARG A 29 -22.83 17.35 5.83
C ARG A 29 -23.36 15.98 6.24
N ILE A 30 -22.60 15.29 7.08
CA ILE A 30 -22.95 13.93 7.49
C ILE A 30 -23.85 14.01 8.72
N VAL A 31 -24.98 13.29 8.67
CA VAL A 31 -25.89 13.10 9.80
C VAL A 31 -25.77 11.64 10.22
N GLN A 32 -25.23 11.42 11.42
CA GLN A 32 -25.27 10.11 12.06
C GLN A 32 -26.58 10.03 12.85
N GLU A 33 -27.39 9.02 12.56
CA GLU A 33 -28.51 8.69 13.45
C GLU A 33 -27.94 7.89 14.62
N ASP A 34 -27.91 8.52 15.80
CA ASP A 34 -27.62 7.82 17.04
C ASP A 34 -28.67 6.72 17.23
N ALA A 35 -28.26 5.46 17.11
CA ALA A 35 -29.12 4.30 17.37
C ALA A 35 -29.59 4.20 18.84
N ARG A 36 -29.20 5.15 19.70
CA ARG A 36 -29.64 5.28 21.10
C ARG A 36 -30.91 6.09 21.29
N TYR A 37 -31.44 6.72 20.23
CA TYR A 37 -32.79 7.28 20.24
C TYR A 37 -33.77 6.26 19.65
N GLU A 38 -33.98 5.15 20.34
CA GLU A 38 -35.22 4.40 20.18
C GLU A 38 -36.38 5.37 20.49
N LYS A 39 -37.25 5.56 19.51
CA LYS A 39 -38.49 6.32 19.63
C LYS A 39 -39.28 5.77 20.83
N ILE A 40 -39.25 6.47 21.96
CA ILE A 40 -40.17 6.18 23.06
C ILE A 40 -41.59 6.52 22.56
N PRO A 41 -42.52 5.54 22.48
CA PRO A 41 -43.89 5.82 22.07
C PRO A 41 -44.66 6.42 23.26
N TYR A 42 -45.14 7.65 23.08
CA TYR A 42 -46.30 8.29 23.73
C TYR A 42 -46.40 8.31 25.28
N GLN A 43 -46.40 9.55 25.80
CA GLN A 43 -47.08 10.08 27.01
C GLN A 43 -46.74 9.46 28.38
N THR A 44 -46.10 10.24 29.27
CA THR A 44 -46.74 10.92 30.43
C THR A 44 -45.69 11.77 31.18
N THR A 45 -46.13 12.97 31.57
CA THR A 45 -45.49 14.02 32.36
C THR A 45 -44.81 13.54 33.65
N TYR A 46 -43.53 13.87 33.87
CA TYR A 46 -43.00 14.37 35.16
C TYR A 46 -41.78 15.28 34.92
N HIS A 47 -41.71 16.29 35.78
CA HIS A 47 -40.88 17.48 35.75
C HIS A 47 -39.42 17.21 36.19
N THR A 48 -38.49 17.87 35.50
CA THR A 48 -37.31 18.56 36.05
C THR A 48 -36.18 17.72 36.66
N LEU A 49 -35.16 17.43 35.84
CA LEU A 49 -33.78 17.75 36.20
C LEU A 49 -33.16 18.59 35.07
N HIS A 50 -33.00 19.86 35.42
CA HIS A 50 -32.42 20.94 34.65
C HIS A 50 -31.00 20.60 34.17
N VAL A 51 -30.74 20.89 32.89
CA VAL A 51 -29.65 21.76 32.43
C VAL A 51 -28.28 21.41 32.98
N MET A 52 -27.47 20.71 32.19
CA MET A 52 -26.12 21.12 31.75
C MET A 52 -25.68 20.17 30.62
N GLN A 53 -25.11 20.71 29.53
CA GLN A 53 -24.57 20.04 28.32
C GLN A 53 -25.54 19.73 27.17
N GLU A 54 -26.17 20.76 26.60
CA GLU A 54 -26.84 20.68 25.29
C GLU A 54 -25.99 21.30 24.15
N GLU A 55 -24.73 21.70 24.42
CA GLU A 55 -23.87 22.41 23.45
C GLU A 55 -22.57 21.69 23.08
N VAL A 56 -22.37 20.44 23.51
CA VAL A 56 -21.10 19.73 23.26
C VAL A 56 -21.33 18.60 22.25
N LEU A 57 -20.99 18.87 20.98
CA LEU A 57 -20.58 17.91 19.94
C LEU A 57 -21.61 17.35 18.93
N GLU A 58 -22.64 18.10 18.52
CA GLU A 58 -23.10 17.99 17.11
C GLU A 58 -22.05 18.68 16.18
N GLU A 59 -20.80 18.24 16.21
CA GLU A 59 -19.85 18.60 15.18
C GLU A 59 -20.31 17.85 13.92
N LYS A 60 -21.24 18.44 13.16
CA LYS A 60 -21.68 17.90 11.87
C LYS A 60 -20.45 17.75 11.00
N ILE A 61 -19.93 16.53 10.89
CA ILE A 61 -18.73 16.25 10.12
C ILE A 61 -19.00 16.68 8.68
N GLN A 62 -18.18 17.59 8.17
CA GLN A 62 -18.26 18.07 6.80
C GLN A 62 -17.11 17.48 6.00
N CYS A 63 -17.43 16.92 4.83
CA CYS A 63 -16.45 16.39 3.90
C CYS A 63 -16.60 17.09 2.53
N LYS A 64 -15.49 17.55 1.96
CA LYS A 64 -15.45 18.11 0.61
C LYS A 64 -15.18 17.01 -0.40
N VAL A 65 -16.06 16.87 -1.37
CA VAL A 65 -15.95 15.91 -2.48
C VAL A 65 -16.13 16.63 -3.82
N LEU A 66 -15.97 15.91 -4.92
CA LEU A 66 -16.13 16.42 -6.28
C LEU A 66 -17.44 15.94 -6.87
N SER A 67 -18.09 16.78 -7.68
CA SER A 67 -19.31 16.39 -8.40
C SER A 67 -19.10 15.21 -9.37
N CYS A 68 -17.86 14.99 -9.81
CA CYS A 68 -17.45 13.88 -10.66
C CYS A 68 -16.96 12.65 -9.87
N ASP A 69 -17.07 12.62 -8.54
CA ASP A 69 -16.79 11.39 -7.79
C ASP A 69 -17.94 10.39 -7.99
N THR A 70 -17.59 9.11 -8.13
CA THR A 70 -18.55 7.99 -8.04
C THR A 70 -19.12 7.88 -6.63
N ILE A 71 -20.23 7.17 -6.47
CA ILE A 71 -20.84 6.98 -5.14
C ILE A 71 -19.90 6.20 -4.22
N SER A 72 -19.18 5.19 -4.72
CA SER A 72 -18.13 4.50 -3.94
C SER A 72 -16.98 5.43 -3.52
N GLN A 73 -16.52 6.32 -4.40
CA GLN A 73 -15.50 7.32 -4.02
C GLN A 73 -16.00 8.30 -2.97
N VAL A 74 -17.26 8.72 -3.05
CA VAL A 74 -17.88 9.57 -2.03
C VAL A 74 -17.96 8.84 -0.69
N LYS A 75 -18.42 7.57 -0.68
CA LYS A 75 -18.45 6.74 0.53
C LYS A 75 -17.05 6.60 1.16
N SER A 76 -16.03 6.32 0.35
CA SER A 76 -14.64 6.25 0.84
C SER A 76 -14.19 7.56 1.49
N LYS A 77 -14.45 8.71 0.85
CA LYS A 77 -14.07 10.03 1.40
C LYS A 77 -14.83 10.39 2.68
N ILE A 78 -16.10 9.96 2.78
CA ILE A 78 -16.90 10.11 4.00
C ILE A 78 -16.29 9.24 5.11
N LEU A 79 -15.98 7.98 4.83
CA LEU A 79 -15.34 7.09 5.79
C LEU A 79 -13.98 7.63 6.27
N ASP A 80 -13.15 8.15 5.38
CA ASP A 80 -11.89 8.79 5.76
C ASP A 80 -12.09 9.99 6.70
N ALA A 81 -13.15 10.77 6.48
CA ALA A 81 -13.48 11.91 7.35
C ALA A 81 -14.03 11.47 8.72
N LEU A 82 -14.92 10.46 8.74
CA LEU A 82 -15.53 9.93 9.97
C LEU A 82 -14.51 9.15 10.84
N TYR A 83 -13.66 8.36 10.20
CA TYR A 83 -12.75 7.41 10.83
C TYR A 83 -11.28 7.86 10.75
N LYS A 84 -11.02 9.18 10.65
CA LYS A 84 -9.68 9.75 10.45
C LYS A 84 -8.61 9.26 11.44
N ASN A 85 -9.03 8.94 12.68
CA ASN A 85 -8.15 8.50 13.78
C ASN A 85 -8.25 6.99 14.06
N ILE A 86 -8.88 6.21 13.17
CA ILE A 86 -9.08 4.77 13.33
C ILE A 86 -8.26 4.04 12.26
N PRO A 87 -7.51 2.97 12.61
CA PRO A 87 -6.74 2.17 11.65
C PRO A 87 -7.62 1.66 10.50
N HIS A 88 -7.08 1.59 9.28
CA HIS A 88 -7.88 1.28 8.11
C HIS A 88 -8.58 -0.09 8.20
N SER A 89 -7.89 -1.12 8.72
CA SER A 89 -8.46 -2.46 8.91
C SER A 89 -9.68 -2.53 9.83
N ASN A 90 -9.87 -1.53 10.71
CA ASN A 90 -10.98 -1.47 11.66
C ASN A 90 -12.16 -0.63 11.15
N ARG A 91 -12.11 -0.11 9.92
CA ARG A 91 -13.17 0.72 9.35
C ARG A 91 -14.21 -0.15 8.62
N PRO A 92 -15.49 0.28 8.53
CA PRO A 92 -16.48 -0.39 7.70
C PRO A 92 -16.05 -0.48 6.24
N ASN A 93 -16.39 -1.58 5.57
CA ASN A 93 -16.13 -1.69 4.14
C ASN A 93 -17.14 -0.85 3.35
N ILE A 94 -16.71 -0.16 2.28
CA ILE A 94 -17.58 0.61 1.39
C ILE A 94 -18.75 -0.20 0.81
N HIS A 95 -18.62 -1.53 0.72
CA HIS A 95 -19.66 -2.41 0.19
C HIS A 95 -20.75 -2.75 1.23
N GLU A 96 -20.45 -2.59 2.53
CA GLU A 96 -21.36 -2.86 3.65
C GLU A 96 -22.24 -1.66 4.02
N ILE A 97 -22.01 -0.52 3.38
CA ILE A 97 -22.72 0.73 3.65
C ILE A 97 -23.39 1.29 2.40
N ASP A 98 -24.58 1.83 2.60
CA ASP A 98 -25.35 2.62 1.65
C ASP A 98 -25.24 4.10 1.97
N LEU A 99 -25.27 4.93 0.92
CA LEU A 99 -25.24 6.38 1.04
C LEU A 99 -26.63 6.94 0.82
N GLU A 100 -27.26 7.43 1.87
CA GLU A 100 -28.57 8.09 1.79
C GLU A 100 -28.39 9.60 1.64
N TRP A 101 -28.99 10.18 0.62
CA TRP A 101 -29.14 11.62 0.44
C TRP A 101 -30.49 12.12 0.98
N ARG A 102 -30.44 13.06 1.93
CA ARG A 102 -31.62 13.69 2.52
C ARG A 102 -31.98 14.95 1.75
N HIS A 103 -32.75 14.80 0.68
CA HIS A 103 -33.15 15.88 -0.21
C HIS A 103 -34.34 16.67 0.36
N GLY A 104 -34.19 17.28 1.55
CA GLY A 104 -35.16 18.20 2.16
C GLY A 104 -36.63 17.76 2.01
N ARG A 105 -37.43 18.55 1.28
CA ARG A 105 -38.87 18.27 1.03
C ARG A 105 -39.14 17.08 0.09
N GLY A 106 -38.13 16.58 -0.61
CA GLY A 106 -38.20 15.47 -1.56
C GLY A 106 -37.90 14.10 -0.96
N GLY A 107 -37.72 13.99 0.35
CA GLY A 107 -37.50 12.72 1.04
C GLY A 107 -36.05 12.24 1.05
N HIS A 108 -35.89 10.92 1.22
CA HIS A 108 -34.61 10.23 1.33
C HIS A 108 -34.35 9.41 0.06
N LEU A 109 -33.15 9.47 -0.50
CA LEU A 109 -32.75 8.72 -1.69
C LEU A 109 -31.44 7.98 -1.44
N ILE A 110 -31.43 6.66 -1.62
CA ILE A 110 -30.20 5.87 -1.60
C ILE A 110 -29.49 6.03 -2.94
N LEU A 111 -28.23 6.45 -2.90
CA LEU A 111 -27.37 6.61 -4.07
C LEU A 111 -26.54 5.33 -4.26
N ASN A 112 -26.38 4.90 -5.51
CA ASN A 112 -25.58 3.72 -5.87
C ASN A 112 -24.72 4.01 -7.10
N ASP A 113 -23.64 3.27 -7.28
CA ASP A 113 -22.79 3.37 -8.49
C ASP A 113 -23.54 2.94 -9.76
N GLU A 114 -24.49 2.01 -9.63
CA GLU A 114 -25.41 1.60 -10.68
C GLU A 114 -26.83 1.45 -10.11
N ASP A 115 -27.81 2.00 -10.81
CA ASP A 115 -29.23 1.87 -10.51
C ASP A 115 -30.10 2.00 -11.78
N LEU A 116 -31.42 2.00 -11.62
CA LEU A 116 -32.37 2.13 -12.73
C LEU A 116 -32.23 3.44 -13.53
N THR A 117 -31.52 4.44 -12.99
CA THR A 117 -31.30 5.74 -13.64
C THR A 117 -29.97 5.79 -14.38
N THR A 118 -29.11 4.78 -14.25
CA THR A 118 -27.79 4.71 -14.87
C THR A 118 -27.86 4.90 -16.38
N LYS A 119 -27.05 5.83 -16.90
CA LYS A 119 -27.07 6.21 -18.31
C LYS A 119 -26.28 5.21 -19.14
N ASN A 120 -26.91 4.70 -20.21
CA ASN A 120 -26.22 3.96 -21.27
C ASN A 120 -25.84 4.93 -22.41
N VAL A 121 -24.55 4.99 -22.72
CA VAL A 121 -23.96 5.88 -23.73
C VAL A 121 -23.28 5.03 -24.80
N TYR A 122 -23.99 4.76 -25.90
CA TYR A 122 -23.53 3.94 -27.03
C TYR A 122 -23.13 2.51 -26.62
N GLY A 123 -23.97 1.83 -25.83
CA GLY A 123 -23.69 0.47 -25.34
C GLY A 123 -22.82 0.42 -24.09
N TRP A 124 -22.36 1.57 -23.58
CA TRP A 124 -21.55 1.65 -22.38
C TRP A 124 -22.35 2.22 -21.20
N LYS A 125 -22.37 1.53 -20.06
CA LYS A 125 -22.95 2.06 -18.82
C LYS A 125 -21.98 3.06 -18.18
N LYS A 126 -22.42 4.30 -17.99
CA LYS A 126 -21.65 5.31 -17.26
C LYS A 126 -21.98 5.20 -15.78
N VAL A 127 -21.00 4.86 -14.95
CA VAL A 127 -21.18 4.79 -13.49
C VAL A 127 -21.73 6.10 -12.93
N ASN A 128 -22.64 6.00 -11.97
CA ASN A 128 -23.31 7.15 -11.39
C ASN A 128 -22.34 7.96 -10.52
N THR A 129 -22.44 9.28 -10.63
CA THR A 129 -21.66 10.27 -9.86
C THR A 129 -22.61 11.20 -9.10
N LEU A 130 -22.08 12.06 -8.22
CA LEU A 130 -22.92 13.10 -7.59
C LEU A 130 -23.62 14.01 -8.60
N SER A 131 -22.93 14.35 -9.69
CA SER A 131 -23.51 15.15 -10.78
C SER A 131 -24.64 14.42 -11.51
N HIS A 132 -24.61 13.08 -11.58
CA HIS A 132 -25.69 12.29 -12.17
C HIS A 132 -27.00 12.48 -11.41
N TYR A 133 -26.94 12.44 -10.08
CA TYR A 133 -28.10 12.68 -9.20
C TYR A 133 -28.46 14.16 -9.02
N GLY A 134 -27.75 15.08 -9.69
CA GLY A 134 -28.01 16.51 -9.58
C GLY A 134 -27.66 17.10 -8.21
N VAL A 135 -26.78 16.44 -7.44
CA VAL A 135 -26.32 16.95 -6.14
C VAL A 135 -25.47 18.20 -6.36
N LYS A 136 -25.85 19.29 -5.68
CA LYS A 136 -25.23 20.63 -5.82
C LYS A 136 -24.28 20.94 -4.64
N GLU A 137 -23.82 22.18 -4.56
CA GLU A 137 -22.81 22.72 -3.63
C GLU A 137 -22.84 22.19 -2.20
N THR A 138 -24.03 21.95 -1.63
CA THR A 138 -24.18 21.34 -0.30
C THR A 138 -25.19 20.21 -0.30
N ALA A 139 -24.87 19.12 0.40
CA ALA A 139 -25.74 17.95 0.52
C ALA A 139 -25.74 17.40 1.94
N ILE A 140 -26.91 17.00 2.45
CA ILE A 140 -27.04 16.32 3.75
C ILE A 140 -27.12 14.83 3.47
N MET A 141 -26.20 14.04 4.01
CA MET A 141 -26.12 12.61 3.76
C MET A 141 -26.01 11.80 5.05
N SER A 142 -26.42 10.53 5.00
CA SER A 142 -26.25 9.57 6.09
C SER A 142 -25.68 8.27 5.54
N LEU A 143 -24.89 7.57 6.36
CA LEU A 143 -24.42 6.22 6.06
C LEU A 143 -25.34 5.20 6.73
N ILE A 144 -25.87 4.28 5.96
CA ILE A 144 -26.73 3.21 6.44
C ILE A 144 -25.99 1.90 6.30
N HIS A 145 -25.81 1.16 7.40
CA HIS A 145 -25.31 -0.21 7.30
C HIS A 145 -26.34 -1.04 6.56
N LYS A 146 -25.90 -1.75 5.52
CA LYS A 146 -26.69 -2.80 4.91
C LYS A 146 -26.93 -3.84 6.00
N GLN A 147 -28.15 -3.91 6.50
CA GLN A 147 -28.54 -5.04 7.33
C GLN A 147 -28.36 -6.27 6.45
N SER A 148 -27.31 -7.04 6.72
CA SER A 148 -27.18 -8.39 6.21
C SER A 148 -28.55 -9.03 6.36
N GLY A 149 -29.16 -9.50 5.27
CA GLY A 149 -30.42 -10.21 5.29
C GLY A 149 -30.27 -11.51 6.08
N TYR A 150 -30.19 -11.41 7.40
CA TYR A 150 -30.33 -12.50 8.33
C TYR A 150 -31.75 -12.43 8.85
N ASN A 151 -32.58 -13.32 8.28
CA ASN A 151 -33.74 -13.84 8.97
C ASN A 151 -33.36 -14.10 10.42
N HIS A 152 -34.12 -13.48 11.32
CA HIS A 152 -34.12 -13.78 12.74
C HIS A 152 -34.57 -15.25 12.89
N HIS A 153 -33.62 -16.17 12.88
CA HIS A 153 -33.81 -17.49 13.47
C HIS A 153 -32.83 -17.63 14.61
N THR A 154 -33.38 -17.46 15.80
CA THR A 154 -32.81 -17.88 17.07
C THR A 154 -32.32 -19.31 16.94
N ILE A 155 -31.01 -19.49 16.84
CA ILE A 155 -30.38 -20.77 17.14
C ILE A 155 -29.36 -20.51 18.24
N ASN A 156 -29.76 -20.89 19.45
CA ASN A 156 -28.85 -21.08 20.57
C ASN A 156 -27.70 -21.99 20.15
N TYR A 157 -26.46 -21.49 20.20
CA TYR A 157 -25.29 -22.36 20.28
C TYR A 157 -24.34 -21.89 21.36
N HIS A 158 -24.09 -22.84 22.26
CA HIS A 158 -23.19 -22.77 23.38
C HIS A 158 -21.75 -22.43 22.95
N LYS A 159 -21.07 -21.67 23.82
CA LYS A 159 -19.61 -21.52 23.84
C LYS A 159 -18.92 -22.88 23.81
N SER A 160 -18.06 -23.08 22.82
CA SER A 160 -16.93 -24.01 22.91
C SER A 160 -15.73 -23.42 22.18
N ASN A 161 -14.65 -23.18 22.94
CA ASN A 161 -13.34 -22.75 22.46
C ASN A 161 -12.78 -23.78 21.48
N ALA A 162 -12.52 -23.36 20.23
CA ALA A 162 -11.61 -24.04 19.32
C ALA A 162 -10.98 -23.01 18.38
N ILE A 163 -9.65 -22.95 18.40
CA ILE A 163 -8.80 -22.11 17.57
C ILE A 163 -8.81 -22.67 16.15
N PRO A 164 -9.11 -21.88 15.08
CA PRO A 164 -8.95 -22.36 13.72
C PRO A 164 -7.49 -22.25 13.29
N ASN A 165 -6.92 -23.39 12.93
CA ASN A 165 -5.61 -23.56 12.30
C ASN A 165 -5.48 -22.69 11.02
N CYS A 166 -4.49 -21.81 10.99
CA CYS A 166 -4.05 -21.15 9.76
C CYS A 166 -3.14 -22.09 8.96
N THR A 167 -3.67 -22.71 7.91
CA THR A 167 -2.86 -23.33 6.85
C THR A 167 -2.36 -22.22 5.92
N VAL A 168 -1.09 -21.85 6.07
CA VAL A 168 -0.39 -20.93 5.16
C VAL A 168 -0.03 -21.73 3.91
N SER A 169 -0.74 -21.49 2.81
CA SER A 169 -0.35 -22.00 1.49
C SER A 169 0.61 -21.01 0.82
N SER A 170 1.87 -21.42 0.78
CA SER A 170 2.98 -21.09 -0.13
C SER A 170 2.73 -20.01 -1.22
N TYR A 171 3.37 -18.84 -1.07
CA TYR A 171 3.57 -17.85 -2.14
C TYR A 171 5.04 -17.80 -2.57
N PHE A 172 5.40 -18.63 -3.53
CA PHE A 172 6.53 -18.40 -4.42
C PHE A 172 6.11 -18.79 -5.84
N SER A 173 5.56 -17.84 -6.59
CA SER A 173 5.76 -17.77 -8.04
C SER A 173 5.35 -16.39 -8.56
N THR A 174 6.27 -15.78 -9.27
CA THR A 174 6.09 -14.63 -10.15
C THR A 174 4.97 -14.91 -11.16
N GLY A 175 3.93 -14.07 -11.17
CA GLY A 175 2.83 -14.11 -12.14
C GLY A 175 1.73 -13.12 -11.79
N ILE A 176 1.32 -12.31 -12.75
CA ILE A 176 0.22 -11.32 -12.69
C ILE A 176 -1.07 -11.98 -12.14
N PRO A 177 -1.76 -11.41 -11.13
CA PRO A 177 -3.08 -11.90 -10.75
C PRO A 177 -4.16 -11.20 -11.59
N TYR A 178 -4.62 -11.88 -12.64
CA TYR A 178 -5.93 -11.66 -13.23
C TYR A 178 -7.02 -12.23 -12.31
N GLY A 179 -8.07 -11.45 -12.07
CA GLY A 179 -9.43 -11.94 -11.79
C GLY A 179 -9.75 -12.41 -10.37
N MET A 180 -10.48 -11.57 -9.62
CA MET A 180 -11.29 -12.02 -8.48
C MET A 180 -12.54 -12.76 -8.99
N PRO A 181 -13.01 -13.83 -8.34
CA PRO A 181 -14.19 -14.57 -8.78
C PRO A 181 -15.48 -13.87 -8.32
N LEU A 182 -16.29 -13.40 -9.28
CA LEU A 182 -17.70 -13.10 -9.04
C LEU A 182 -18.47 -14.41 -8.91
N ALA A 183 -18.95 -14.73 -7.70
CA ALA A 183 -19.94 -15.76 -7.50
C ALA A 183 -21.33 -15.12 -7.42
N ASN A 184 -21.96 -14.99 -8.59
CA ASN A 184 -23.35 -15.39 -8.81
C ASN A 184 -23.53 -15.55 -10.32
N GLY A 185 -24.04 -16.71 -10.73
CA GLY A 185 -24.15 -17.11 -12.14
C GLY A 185 -24.84 -16.04 -12.99
N ALA A 186 -24.03 -15.32 -13.75
CA ALA A 186 -24.46 -14.55 -14.89
C ALA A 186 -23.58 -15.00 -16.05
N VAL A 187 -24.25 -15.50 -17.08
CA VAL A 187 -23.71 -15.66 -18.43
C VAL A 187 -22.94 -14.38 -18.78
N ASP A 188 -21.77 -14.54 -19.39
CA ASP A 188 -20.91 -13.48 -19.92
C ASP A 188 -21.68 -12.54 -20.85
N THR A 189 -22.42 -11.59 -20.27
CA THR A 189 -22.87 -10.37 -20.91
C THR A 189 -21.96 -9.29 -20.37
N GLY A 190 -20.80 -9.13 -21.01
CA GLY A 190 -19.82 -8.10 -20.71
C GLY A 190 -20.45 -6.71 -20.81
N ASP A 191 -21.04 -6.25 -19.70
CA ASP A 191 -21.54 -4.89 -19.59
C ASP A 191 -20.35 -3.96 -19.54
N ASN A 192 -20.13 -3.29 -20.65
CA ASN A 192 -19.10 -2.29 -20.84
C ASN A 192 -19.36 -1.08 -19.91
N VAL A 193 -18.66 -1.00 -18.76
CA VAL A 193 -18.82 0.10 -17.77
C VAL A 193 -17.64 1.08 -17.85
N PHE A 194 -17.91 2.38 -17.68
CA PHE A 194 -16.87 3.41 -17.59
C PHE A 194 -17.22 4.53 -16.61
N HIS A 195 -16.20 5.30 -16.18
CA HIS A 195 -16.38 6.47 -15.33
C HIS A 195 -16.19 7.79 -16.08
N LEU A 196 -14.94 8.28 -16.14
CA LEU A 196 -14.56 9.51 -16.84
C LEU A 196 -13.98 9.17 -18.20
N VAL A 197 -13.21 8.08 -18.28
CA VAL A 197 -12.54 7.62 -19.51
C VAL A 197 -13.14 6.28 -19.94
N LYS A 198 -13.46 6.15 -21.23
CA LYS A 198 -13.79 4.85 -21.84
C LYS A 198 -12.48 4.12 -22.16
N SER A 199 -12.38 2.83 -21.86
CA SER A 199 -11.19 2.04 -22.17
C SER A 199 -10.82 2.17 -23.66
N ILE A 200 -9.54 2.34 -23.94
CA ILE A 200 -8.99 2.65 -25.27
C ILE A 200 -9.18 1.48 -26.26
N GLU A 201 -9.35 0.25 -25.75
CA GLU A 201 -9.54 -0.93 -26.59
C GLU A 201 -10.79 -0.81 -27.49
N ASP A 202 -11.83 -0.12 -27.04
CA ASP A 202 -13.09 0.03 -27.79
C ASP A 202 -13.23 1.33 -28.60
N GLN A 203 -12.30 2.28 -28.44
CA GLN A 203 -12.18 3.43 -29.36
C GLN A 203 -11.72 2.98 -30.76
N ASN A 204 -11.13 1.78 -30.88
CA ASN A 204 -10.58 1.23 -32.12
C ASN A 204 -11.61 0.49 -33.00
N PHE A 205 -12.81 0.18 -32.52
CA PHE A 205 -13.83 -0.46 -33.37
C PHE A 205 -14.45 0.48 -34.40
N ASN A 206 -14.23 1.80 -34.30
CA ASN A 206 -14.75 2.78 -35.26
C ASN A 206 -13.68 3.47 -36.12
N ASN A 207 -12.40 3.17 -35.95
CA ASN A 207 -11.34 3.73 -36.79
C ASN A 207 -10.31 2.66 -37.18
N ASN A 208 -10.36 2.26 -38.45
CA ASN A 208 -9.44 1.32 -39.11
C ASN A 208 -8.01 1.89 -39.32
N SER A 209 -7.42 2.49 -38.29
CA SER A 209 -6.04 2.98 -38.33
C SER A 209 -5.26 2.41 -37.14
N LYS A 210 -4.25 1.59 -37.46
CA LYS A 210 -3.29 0.94 -36.56
C LYS A 210 -2.87 1.82 -35.37
N PRO A 211 -2.56 1.23 -34.20
CA PRO A 211 -2.03 1.98 -33.07
C PRO A 211 -0.56 2.31 -33.34
N GLU A 212 -0.32 3.35 -34.13
CA GLU A 212 0.89 4.13 -33.95
C GLU A 212 0.79 4.75 -32.55
N ARG A 213 1.44 4.10 -31.57
CA ARG A 213 1.87 4.75 -30.33
C ARG A 213 2.83 5.87 -30.72
N LEU A 214 2.27 6.96 -31.22
CA LEU A 214 2.98 8.20 -31.37
C LEU A 214 3.32 8.63 -29.96
N HIS A 215 4.62 8.63 -29.69
CA HIS A 215 5.30 9.58 -28.83
C HIS A 215 4.83 11.02 -29.16
N LYS A 216 3.56 11.35 -28.89
CA LYS A 216 3.08 12.72 -28.88
C LYS A 216 3.60 13.26 -27.56
N THR A 217 4.58 14.14 -27.67
CA THR A 217 5.04 15.04 -26.60
C THR A 217 3.87 15.37 -25.69
N ILE A 218 4.02 15.07 -24.40
CA ILE A 218 3.03 15.37 -23.36
C ILE A 218 2.52 16.79 -23.58
N PRO A 219 1.24 17.00 -23.90
CA PRO A 219 0.69 18.34 -24.00
C PRO A 219 1.07 19.16 -22.78
N GLU A 220 1.53 20.39 -22.98
CA GLU A 220 2.15 21.23 -21.95
C GLU A 220 1.32 21.33 -20.66
N VAL A 221 -0.01 21.35 -20.80
CA VAL A 221 -0.99 21.35 -19.70
C VAL A 221 -0.81 20.18 -18.71
N PHE A 222 -0.42 19.00 -19.19
CA PHE A 222 -0.20 17.82 -18.35
C PHE A 222 1.14 17.90 -17.63
N LEU A 223 2.17 18.46 -18.27
CA LEU A 223 3.43 18.74 -17.61
C LEU A 223 3.25 19.74 -16.47
N THR A 224 2.43 20.78 -16.67
CA THR A 224 2.10 21.74 -15.59
C THR A 224 1.39 21.06 -14.41
N ARG A 225 0.51 20.07 -14.66
CA ARG A 225 -0.14 19.29 -13.59
C ARG A 225 0.88 18.46 -12.80
N LEU A 226 1.78 17.74 -13.48
CA LEU A 226 2.87 16.98 -12.84
C LEU A 226 3.77 17.89 -11.99
N LEU A 227 4.18 19.03 -12.55
CA LEU A 227 5.02 20.02 -11.85
C LEU A 227 4.31 20.64 -10.65
N SER A 228 3.01 20.93 -10.77
CA SER A 228 2.20 21.44 -9.66
C SER A 228 2.10 20.41 -8.54
N THR A 229 1.79 19.15 -8.85
CA THR A 229 1.74 18.07 -7.85
C THR A 229 3.11 17.86 -7.21
N LYS A 230 4.20 17.85 -8.00
CA LYS A 230 5.58 17.82 -7.49
C LYS A 230 5.82 18.96 -6.50
N GLY A 231 5.49 20.19 -6.87
CA GLY A 231 5.69 21.37 -6.03
C GLY A 231 5.00 21.27 -4.67
N ILE A 232 3.78 20.70 -4.62
CA ILE A 232 3.02 20.50 -3.38
C ILE A 232 3.71 19.47 -2.46
N VAL A 233 4.21 18.37 -3.02
CA VAL A 233 4.82 17.29 -2.22
C VAL A 233 6.30 17.49 -1.93
N GLN A 234 6.97 18.41 -2.62
CA GLN A 234 8.43 18.58 -2.62
C GLN A 234 9.02 18.64 -1.21
N LYS A 235 8.41 19.44 -0.32
CA LYS A 235 8.90 19.58 1.06
C LYS A 235 8.86 18.26 1.82
N PHE A 236 7.79 17.47 1.67
CA PHE A 236 7.67 16.17 2.32
C PHE A 236 8.71 15.16 1.81
N VAL A 237 9.01 15.19 0.50
CA VAL A 237 10.05 14.35 -0.10
C VAL A 237 11.44 14.75 0.43
N ASP A 238 11.73 16.05 0.47
CA ASP A 238 12.98 16.58 0.99
C ASP A 238 13.18 16.25 2.48
N ASP A 239 12.16 16.52 3.30
CA ASP A 239 12.18 16.23 4.74
C ASP A 239 12.36 14.73 4.99
N PHE A 240 11.68 13.88 4.21
CA PHE A 240 11.83 12.43 4.32
C PHE A 240 13.23 11.96 3.93
N PHE A 241 13.79 12.39 2.79
CA PHE A 241 15.15 12.01 2.38
C PHE A 241 16.21 12.50 3.37
N ASN A 242 16.07 13.73 3.87
CA ASN A 242 16.95 14.24 4.92
C ASN A 242 16.82 13.44 6.21
N THR A 243 15.64 12.90 6.53
CA THR A 243 15.46 12.09 7.75
C THR A 243 16.14 10.72 7.63
N ILE A 244 15.91 10.00 6.52
CA ILE A 244 16.43 8.63 6.35
C ILE A 244 17.91 8.56 5.93
N LEU A 245 18.47 9.66 5.42
CA LEU A 245 19.89 9.80 5.04
C LEU A 245 20.64 10.75 5.98
N ASN A 246 20.28 10.76 7.26
CA ASN A 246 21.00 11.50 8.28
C ASN A 246 21.60 10.57 9.33
N VAL A 247 22.77 10.94 9.83
CA VAL A 247 23.42 10.26 10.95
C VAL A 247 23.00 10.98 12.23
N ASN A 248 22.15 10.33 13.02
CA ASN A 248 21.70 10.80 14.33
C ASN A 248 22.03 9.75 15.41
N GLU A 249 21.72 10.07 16.66
CA GLU A 249 21.94 9.17 17.81
C GLU A 249 21.11 7.87 17.70
N ASP A 250 20.03 7.89 16.93
CA ASP A 250 19.15 6.74 16.71
C ASP A 250 19.62 5.81 15.59
N LEU A 251 20.74 6.10 14.91
CA LEU A 251 21.25 5.26 13.83
C LEU A 251 21.66 3.88 14.39
N PRO A 252 21.08 2.76 13.91
CA PRO A 252 21.46 1.44 14.40
C PRO A 252 22.94 1.14 14.17
N ILE A 253 23.63 0.69 15.22
CA ILE A 253 25.07 0.36 15.15
C ILE A 253 25.38 -0.73 14.11
N SER A 254 24.39 -1.56 13.77
CA SER A 254 24.48 -2.57 12.71
C SER A 254 24.73 -1.97 11.33
N ILE A 255 24.25 -0.76 11.05
CA ILE A 255 24.50 -0.07 9.77
C ILE A 255 25.98 0.33 9.68
N LYS A 256 26.53 0.89 10.76
CA LYS A 256 27.95 1.23 10.86
C LYS A 256 28.81 -0.02 10.70
N TRP A 257 28.53 -1.08 11.47
CA TRP A 257 29.26 -2.34 11.38
C TRP A 257 29.22 -2.95 9.96
N LEU A 258 28.05 -2.97 9.31
CA LEU A 258 27.90 -3.49 7.95
C LEU A 258 28.69 -2.66 6.92
N PHE A 259 28.72 -1.34 7.07
CA PHE A 259 29.43 -0.47 6.14
C PHE A 259 30.95 -0.56 6.32
N ASP A 260 31.42 -0.70 7.57
CA ASP A 260 32.82 -0.97 7.87
C ASP A 260 33.27 -2.33 7.32
N LEU A 261 32.40 -3.35 7.37
CA LEU A 261 32.66 -4.65 6.75
C LEU A 261 32.89 -4.53 5.24
N PHE A 262 32.10 -3.70 4.54
CA PHE A 262 32.33 -3.43 3.11
C PHE A 262 33.66 -2.71 2.86
N ASP A 263 33.99 -1.70 3.66
CA ASP A 263 35.24 -0.95 3.56
C ASP A 263 36.46 -1.88 3.83
N GLU A 264 36.34 -2.79 4.80
CA GLU A 264 37.37 -3.80 5.08
C GLU A 264 37.51 -4.82 3.98
N CYS A 265 36.41 -5.34 3.44
CA CYS A 265 36.42 -6.28 2.33
C CYS A 265 37.05 -5.66 1.07
N ALA A 266 36.76 -4.38 0.79
CA ALA A 266 37.39 -3.65 -0.30
C ALA A 266 38.91 -3.54 -0.09
N ARG A 267 39.35 -3.16 1.12
CA ARG A 267 40.78 -3.08 1.48
C ARG A 267 41.48 -4.43 1.35
N LYS A 268 40.87 -5.50 1.88
CA LYS A 268 41.42 -6.87 1.86
C LYS A 268 41.64 -7.39 0.45
N HIS A 269 40.79 -6.99 -0.50
CA HIS A 269 40.88 -7.40 -1.91
C HIS A 269 41.53 -6.34 -2.80
N ASN A 270 42.15 -5.31 -2.23
CA ASN A 270 42.80 -4.21 -2.95
C ASN A 270 41.87 -3.47 -3.96
N ILE A 271 40.59 -3.33 -3.60
CA ILE A 271 39.62 -2.56 -4.39
C ILE A 271 39.75 -1.09 -4.00
N GLY A 272 40.44 -0.31 -4.82
CA GLY A 272 40.65 1.14 -4.61
C GLY A 272 39.56 2.05 -5.18
N ASP A 273 38.65 1.49 -5.99
CA ASP A 273 37.57 2.27 -6.60
C ASP A 273 36.43 2.50 -5.58
N VAL A 274 36.25 3.78 -5.22
CA VAL A 274 35.25 4.22 -4.24
C VAL A 274 33.82 4.02 -4.77
N GLU A 275 33.61 4.00 -6.10
CA GLU A 275 32.29 3.80 -6.68
C GLU A 275 31.77 2.38 -6.44
N ILE A 276 32.66 1.38 -6.39
CA ILE A 276 32.29 -0.01 -6.12
C ILE A 276 31.75 -0.13 -4.68
N VAL A 277 32.46 0.46 -3.72
CA VAL A 277 32.05 0.41 -2.30
C VAL A 277 30.78 1.23 -2.07
N HIS A 278 30.65 2.38 -2.73
CA HIS A 278 29.42 3.17 -2.76
C HIS A 278 28.25 2.33 -3.29
N ALA A 279 28.46 1.54 -4.34
CA ALA A 279 27.44 0.64 -4.89
C ALA A 279 27.08 -0.48 -3.91
N TRP A 280 28.03 -1.08 -3.19
CA TRP A 280 27.74 -2.09 -2.16
C TRP A 280 26.88 -1.53 -1.01
N LYS A 281 27.24 -0.33 -0.51
CA LYS A 281 26.48 0.39 0.53
C LYS A 281 25.07 0.73 0.04
N SER A 282 24.94 1.23 -1.19
CA SER A 282 23.64 1.57 -1.79
C SER A 282 22.76 0.33 -2.04
N ASN A 283 23.36 -0.75 -2.54
CA ASN A 283 22.65 -1.99 -2.88
C ASN A 283 22.26 -2.84 -1.66
N SER A 284 22.83 -2.58 -0.48
CA SER A 284 22.54 -3.31 0.76
C SER A 284 21.46 -2.63 1.59
N LEU A 285 21.49 -1.31 1.73
CA LEU A 285 20.57 -0.57 2.59
C LEU A 285 19.53 0.25 1.77
N PRO A 286 19.87 1.37 1.11
CA PRO A 286 18.89 2.18 0.36
C PRO A 286 18.03 1.38 -0.63
N MET A 287 18.66 0.56 -1.46
CA MET A 287 17.99 -0.13 -2.58
C MET A 287 17.14 -1.32 -2.16
N ARG A 288 17.40 -1.90 -0.98
CA ARG A 288 16.69 -3.09 -0.48
C ARG A 288 15.68 -2.72 0.60
N PHE A 289 16.14 -1.97 1.60
CA PHE A 289 15.33 -1.60 2.76
C PHE A 289 14.47 -0.37 2.44
N TRP A 290 15.09 0.77 2.16
CA TRP A 290 14.37 2.04 2.04
C TRP A 290 13.44 2.10 0.81
N ILE A 291 13.88 1.62 -0.35
CA ILE A 291 13.00 1.53 -1.53
C ILE A 291 11.75 0.69 -1.24
N THR A 292 11.89 -0.40 -0.47
CA THR A 292 10.75 -1.26 -0.12
C THR A 292 9.73 -0.51 0.72
N PHE A 293 10.15 0.26 1.72
CA PHE A 293 9.23 1.02 2.57
C PHE A 293 8.68 2.29 1.92
N ILE A 294 9.43 2.93 1.03
CA ILE A 294 8.90 4.05 0.21
C ILE A 294 7.75 3.55 -0.66
N LYS A 295 7.93 2.38 -1.31
CA LYS A 295 6.89 1.80 -2.18
C LYS A 295 5.74 1.16 -1.42
N ASN A 296 5.99 0.63 -0.23
CA ASN A 296 5.02 -0.13 0.55
C ASN A 296 4.89 0.45 1.97
N PRO A 297 4.34 1.66 2.13
CA PRO A 297 4.09 2.25 3.44
C PRO A 297 3.10 1.43 4.27
N ASP A 298 2.27 0.61 3.63
CA ASP A 298 1.36 -0.37 4.23
C ASP A 298 2.07 -1.51 4.98
N PHE A 299 3.40 -1.66 4.82
CA PHE A 299 4.20 -2.55 5.68
C PHE A 299 4.48 -1.96 7.07
N ILE A 300 4.35 -0.64 7.22
CA ILE A 300 4.60 0.08 8.48
C ILE A 300 3.26 0.54 9.10
N PHE A 301 2.33 1.00 8.25
CA PHE A 301 1.10 1.63 8.68
C PHE A 301 -0.13 0.84 8.22
N ASP A 302 -1.16 0.78 9.07
CA ASP A 302 -2.47 0.24 8.69
C ASP A 302 -3.26 1.26 7.87
N ILE A 303 -2.91 1.32 6.58
CA ILE A 303 -3.47 2.24 5.59
C ILE A 303 -3.87 1.49 4.32
N HIS A 304 -4.82 2.04 3.57
CA HIS A 304 -5.14 1.56 2.23
C HIS A 304 -4.36 2.35 1.17
N LYS A 305 -3.38 1.69 0.57
CA LYS A 305 -2.60 2.25 -0.55
C LYS A 305 -3.38 2.13 -1.86
N THR A 306 -3.86 3.27 -2.37
CA THR A 306 -4.54 3.32 -3.68
C THR A 306 -3.55 3.21 -4.84
N ALA A 307 -4.00 2.73 -6.00
CA ALA A 307 -3.15 2.58 -7.20
C ALA A 307 -2.51 3.91 -7.68
N THR A 308 -3.20 5.04 -7.54
CA THR A 308 -2.64 6.37 -7.88
C THR A 308 -1.52 6.77 -6.92
N VAL A 309 -1.68 6.47 -5.62
CA VAL A 309 -0.64 6.71 -4.61
C VAL A 309 0.55 5.78 -4.85
N ASP A 310 0.32 4.50 -5.12
CA ASP A 310 1.37 3.52 -5.43
C ASP A 310 2.23 3.95 -6.64
N ALA A 311 1.58 4.42 -7.70
CA ALA A 311 2.29 4.97 -8.87
C ALA A 311 3.11 6.22 -8.53
N SER A 312 2.60 7.09 -7.65
CA SER A 312 3.30 8.30 -7.21
C SER A 312 4.49 7.97 -6.29
N LEU A 313 4.33 7.01 -5.38
CA LEU A 313 5.41 6.49 -4.53
C LEU A 313 6.49 5.79 -5.36
N SER A 314 6.11 5.11 -6.44
CA SER A 314 7.08 4.52 -7.37
C SER A 314 7.94 5.57 -8.07
N VAL A 315 7.39 6.74 -8.40
CA VAL A 315 8.16 7.88 -8.92
C VAL A 315 9.15 8.39 -7.88
N ILE A 316 8.72 8.57 -6.62
CA ILE A 316 9.59 9.02 -5.53
C ILE A 316 10.70 7.98 -5.25
N ALA A 317 10.36 6.69 -5.25
CA ALA A 317 11.33 5.60 -5.08
C ALA A 317 12.35 5.59 -6.22
N GLN A 318 11.95 5.82 -7.47
CA GLN A 318 12.90 5.92 -8.57
C GLN A 318 13.83 7.12 -8.41
N THR A 319 13.33 8.27 -7.96
CA THR A 319 14.17 9.43 -7.64
C THR A 319 15.19 9.12 -6.54
N PHE A 320 14.78 8.40 -5.49
CA PHE A 320 15.67 7.96 -4.42
C PHE A 320 16.75 7.00 -4.93
N MET A 321 16.38 6.06 -5.80
CA MET A 321 17.31 5.15 -6.48
C MET A 321 18.33 5.91 -7.33
N ASP A 322 17.87 6.87 -8.13
CA ASP A 322 18.75 7.69 -8.98
C ASP A 322 19.71 8.56 -8.13
N ALA A 323 19.29 8.96 -6.93
CA ALA A 323 20.11 9.70 -5.97
C ALA A 323 21.21 8.83 -5.34
N CYS A 324 20.98 7.52 -5.22
CA CYS A 324 21.99 6.58 -4.75
C CYS A 324 23.00 6.18 -5.84
N SER A 325 22.70 6.45 -7.11
CA SER A 325 23.59 6.13 -8.23
C SER A 325 24.68 7.20 -8.44
N THR A 326 25.90 6.77 -8.76
CA THR A 326 27.02 7.64 -9.15
C THR A 326 26.98 8.05 -10.62
N SER A 327 26.21 7.35 -11.46
CA SER A 327 26.20 7.58 -12.91
C SER A 327 25.38 8.81 -13.30
N ASP A 328 25.99 9.78 -13.97
CA ASP A 328 25.27 10.89 -14.58
C ASP A 328 24.55 10.46 -15.87
N HIS A 329 23.23 10.62 -15.88
CA HIS A 329 22.42 10.36 -17.05
C HIS A 329 22.14 11.67 -17.78
N ARG A 330 22.56 11.75 -19.06
CA ARG A 330 22.16 12.87 -19.92
C ARG A 330 20.66 12.78 -20.20
N LEU A 331 19.91 13.71 -19.64
CA LEU A 331 18.47 13.78 -19.85
C LEU A 331 18.17 14.45 -21.19
N GLY A 332 17.30 13.82 -21.96
CA GLY A 332 16.84 14.28 -23.26
C GLY A 332 15.32 14.16 -23.38
N LYS A 333 14.79 14.44 -24.57
CA LYS A 333 13.34 14.38 -24.84
C LYS A 333 12.75 12.98 -24.65
N ASP A 334 13.55 11.94 -24.83
CA ASP A 334 13.14 10.54 -24.70
C ASP A 334 13.39 9.98 -23.28
N SER A 335 13.84 10.83 -22.34
CA SER A 335 14.03 10.40 -20.95
C SER A 335 12.68 10.21 -20.26
N PRO A 336 12.56 9.20 -19.39
CA PRO A 336 11.34 8.97 -18.61
C PRO A 336 10.89 10.22 -17.84
N SER A 337 9.58 10.48 -17.82
CA SER A 337 9.01 11.70 -17.24
C SER A 337 9.33 11.88 -15.76
N ASN A 338 9.40 10.79 -14.99
CA ASN A 338 9.84 10.81 -13.59
C ASN A 338 11.29 11.31 -13.43
N LYS A 339 12.20 10.93 -14.34
CA LYS A 339 13.58 11.43 -14.33
C LYS A 339 13.65 12.90 -14.69
N LEU A 340 12.85 13.34 -15.67
CA LEU A 340 12.74 14.76 -16.04
C LEU A 340 12.13 15.60 -14.90
N LEU A 341 11.17 15.05 -14.16
CA LEU A 341 10.46 15.73 -13.09
C LEU A 341 11.37 16.14 -11.92
N PHE A 342 12.31 15.27 -11.54
CA PHE A 342 13.27 15.48 -10.44
C PHE A 342 14.70 15.80 -10.90
N ALA A 343 14.91 16.05 -12.19
CA ALA A 343 16.22 16.30 -12.80
C ALA A 343 17.05 17.37 -12.10
N LYS A 344 16.41 18.46 -11.64
CA LYS A 344 17.11 19.59 -10.99
C LYS A 344 17.50 19.29 -9.54
N ASP A 345 16.81 18.37 -8.89
CA ASP A 345 16.99 18.05 -7.48
C ASP A 345 17.98 16.90 -7.26
N ILE A 346 18.26 16.12 -8.31
CA ILE A 346 19.05 14.90 -8.21
C ILE A 346 20.48 15.14 -7.69
N HIS A 347 21.11 16.25 -8.08
CA HIS A 347 22.44 16.60 -7.61
C HIS A 347 22.45 16.87 -6.11
N LYS A 348 21.46 17.61 -5.60
CA LYS A 348 21.26 17.85 -4.16
C LYS A 348 21.08 16.53 -3.40
N TYR A 349 20.27 15.61 -3.91
CA TYR A 349 20.06 14.32 -3.24
C TYR A 349 21.31 13.43 -3.26
N ARG A 350 22.09 13.45 -4.35
CA ARG A 350 23.39 12.76 -4.41
C ARG A 350 24.39 13.33 -3.42
N ASP A 351 24.39 14.65 -3.23
CA ASP A 351 25.20 15.29 -2.19
C ASP A 351 24.80 14.74 -0.82
N ILE A 352 23.50 14.68 -0.49
CA ILE A 352 23.02 14.12 0.78
C ILE A 352 23.49 12.67 0.97
N VAL A 353 23.36 11.81 -0.04
CA VAL A 353 23.85 10.41 0.03
C VAL A 353 25.36 10.34 0.26
N ARG A 354 26.14 11.16 -0.44
CA ARG A 354 27.60 11.21 -0.25
C ARG A 354 27.98 11.64 1.17
N HIS A 355 27.32 12.66 1.71
CA HIS A 355 27.54 13.09 3.10
C HIS A 355 27.12 12.01 4.09
N PHE A 356 25.99 11.33 3.87
CA PHE A 356 25.54 10.23 4.73
C PHE A 356 26.60 9.13 4.85
N TYR A 357 27.14 8.66 3.73
CA TYR A 357 28.20 7.64 3.74
C TYR A 357 29.50 8.11 4.37
N GLY A 358 29.92 9.36 4.09
CA GLY A 358 31.10 9.96 4.73
C GLY A 358 30.95 10.10 6.24
N ASN A 359 29.76 10.51 6.70
CA ASN A 359 29.45 10.65 8.11
C ASN A 359 29.45 9.29 8.83
N ILE A 360 28.85 8.25 8.23
CA ILE A 360 28.93 6.87 8.79
C ILE A 360 30.38 6.41 8.87
N GLN A 361 31.18 6.66 7.82
CA GLN A 361 32.59 6.26 7.83
C GLN A 361 33.36 6.95 8.97
N SER A 362 33.03 8.20 9.29
CA SER A 362 33.66 8.96 10.38
C SER A 362 33.25 8.53 11.80
N LEU A 363 32.17 7.74 11.94
CA LEU A 363 31.75 7.22 13.25
C LEU A 363 32.82 6.27 13.82
N PRO A 364 32.90 6.15 15.17
CA PRO A 364 33.73 5.14 15.81
C PRO A 364 33.42 3.73 15.28
N THR A 365 34.46 2.90 15.16
CA THR A 365 34.32 1.49 14.78
C THR A 365 33.53 0.74 15.85
N VAL A 366 32.57 -0.07 15.42
CA VAL A 366 31.74 -0.91 16.32
C VAL A 366 32.44 -2.24 16.54
N SER A 367 32.62 -2.66 17.79
CA SER A 367 33.21 -3.97 18.10
C SER A 367 32.18 -5.09 17.91
N ASP A 368 32.64 -6.31 17.64
CA ASP A 368 31.75 -7.49 17.55
C ASP A 368 31.01 -7.75 18.87
N GLU A 369 31.61 -7.39 20.01
CA GLU A 369 30.97 -7.51 21.32
C GLU A 369 29.79 -6.53 21.46
N ASP A 370 29.98 -5.26 21.10
CA ASP A 370 28.90 -4.27 21.13
C ASP A 370 27.75 -4.67 20.20
N LEU A 371 28.07 -5.21 19.01
CA LEU A 371 27.07 -5.73 18.08
C LEU A 371 26.32 -6.93 18.68
N ASN A 372 27.02 -7.87 19.30
CA ASN A 372 26.39 -9.04 19.93
C ASN A 372 25.46 -8.66 21.08
N VAL A 373 25.83 -7.66 21.89
CA VAL A 373 24.98 -7.10 22.94
C VAL A 373 23.71 -6.51 22.32
N PHE A 374 23.83 -5.65 21.31
CA PHE A 374 22.70 -5.05 20.61
C PHE A 374 21.77 -6.11 19.98
N MET A 375 22.33 -7.11 19.30
CA MET A 375 21.55 -8.19 18.68
C MET A 375 20.86 -9.09 19.71
N SER A 376 21.48 -9.31 20.88
CA SER A 376 20.89 -10.08 21.97
C SER A 376 19.72 -9.34 22.62
N GLU A 377 19.84 -8.03 22.80
CA GLU A 377 18.74 -7.18 23.28
C GLU A 377 17.55 -7.19 22.31
N LEU A 378 17.83 -7.09 21.00
CA LEU A 378 16.81 -7.19 19.95
C LEU A 378 16.15 -8.59 19.90
N SER A 379 16.93 -9.65 20.09
CA SER A 379 16.40 -11.01 20.14
C SER A 379 15.44 -11.20 21.31
N ARG A 380 15.79 -10.63 22.48
CA ARG A 380 14.93 -10.65 23.68
C ARG A 380 13.66 -9.81 23.51
N SER A 381 13.74 -8.65 22.86
CA SER A 381 12.57 -7.76 22.68
C SER A 381 11.52 -8.34 21.73
N HIS A 382 11.90 -9.29 20.88
CA HIS A 382 11.02 -9.95 19.91
C HIS A 382 10.76 -11.43 20.21
N GLU A 383 11.17 -11.90 21.39
CA GLU A 383 10.91 -13.27 21.81
C GLU A 383 9.40 -13.55 21.88
N GLY A 384 8.97 -14.66 21.28
CA GLY A 384 7.56 -15.07 21.24
C GLY A 384 6.68 -14.36 20.20
N HIS A 385 7.19 -13.35 19.47
CA HIS A 385 6.43 -12.70 18.38
C HIS A 385 6.29 -13.59 17.14
N PHE A 386 7.22 -14.52 16.93
CA PHE A 386 7.26 -15.39 15.75
C PHE A 386 7.15 -16.87 16.15
N ASN A 387 6.40 -17.65 15.37
CA ASN A 387 6.31 -19.09 15.56
C ASN A 387 7.47 -19.80 14.85
N THR A 388 8.55 -20.03 15.59
CA THR A 388 9.77 -20.69 15.08
C THR A 388 9.52 -22.10 14.58
N VAL A 389 8.61 -22.85 15.22
CA VAL A 389 8.26 -24.21 14.80
C VAL A 389 7.62 -24.22 13.41
N SER A 390 6.77 -23.25 13.11
CA SER A 390 6.16 -23.13 11.77
C SER A 390 7.20 -22.74 10.72
N ALA A 391 8.10 -21.82 11.04
CA ALA A 391 9.21 -21.46 10.15
C ALA A 391 10.13 -22.66 9.87
N LEU A 392 10.44 -23.47 10.89
CA LEU A 392 11.25 -24.68 10.75
C LEU A 392 10.57 -25.75 9.87
N LYS A 393 9.25 -25.92 10.01
CA LYS A 393 8.47 -26.83 9.14
C LYS A 393 8.55 -26.41 7.68
N GLU A 394 8.37 -25.12 7.39
CA GLU A 394 8.50 -24.59 6.02
C GLU A 394 9.94 -24.72 5.50
N LEU A 395 10.94 -24.49 6.34
CA LEU A 395 12.34 -24.65 5.98
C LEU A 395 12.68 -26.12 5.65
N TYR A 396 12.13 -27.07 6.42
CA TYR A 396 12.36 -28.50 6.22
C TYR A 396 11.86 -29.00 4.85
N ILE A 397 10.86 -28.34 4.26
CA ILE A 397 10.39 -28.67 2.90
C ILE A 397 11.55 -28.58 1.89
N TYR A 398 12.42 -27.56 2.02
CA TYR A 398 13.59 -27.40 1.16
C TYR A 398 14.68 -28.42 1.48
N VAL A 399 14.90 -28.71 2.76
CA VAL A 399 15.84 -29.75 3.20
C VAL A 399 15.47 -31.10 2.58
N ARG A 400 14.19 -31.48 2.66
CA ARG A 400 13.69 -32.72 2.06
C ARG A 400 13.81 -32.72 0.54
N LYS A 401 13.49 -31.59 -0.12
CA LYS A 401 13.54 -31.47 -1.58
C LYS A 401 14.96 -31.61 -2.14
N TYR A 402 15.95 -31.12 -1.42
CA TYR A 402 17.35 -31.10 -1.85
C TYR A 402 18.24 -32.00 -0.99
N HIS A 403 17.66 -33.05 -0.39
CA HIS A 403 18.30 -33.90 0.62
C HIS A 403 19.69 -34.40 0.20
N ASP A 404 19.78 -35.12 -0.94
CA ASP A 404 21.04 -35.71 -1.43
C ASP A 404 22.12 -34.65 -1.69
N GLN A 405 21.71 -33.48 -2.22
CA GLN A 405 22.62 -32.39 -2.56
C GLN A 405 23.20 -31.74 -1.31
N ILE A 406 22.36 -31.58 -0.27
CA ILE A 406 22.78 -31.04 1.02
C ILE A 406 23.71 -32.03 1.72
N LEU A 407 23.37 -33.32 1.77
CA LEU A 407 24.22 -34.34 2.39
C LEU A 407 25.58 -34.43 1.70
N THR A 408 25.60 -34.50 0.37
CA THR A 408 26.85 -34.53 -0.41
C THR A 408 27.71 -33.30 -0.12
N SER A 409 27.09 -32.12 0.01
CA SER A 409 27.80 -30.88 0.33
C SER A 409 28.38 -30.91 1.75
N LEU A 410 27.64 -31.46 2.72
CA LEU A 410 28.08 -31.60 4.11
C LEU A 410 29.22 -32.62 4.26
N ASP A 411 29.24 -33.70 3.47
CA ASP A 411 30.32 -34.68 3.48
C ASP A 411 31.58 -34.20 2.75
N THR A 412 31.41 -33.39 1.70
CA THR A 412 32.53 -32.85 0.92
C THR A 412 33.28 -31.76 1.69
N ASP A 413 32.59 -30.97 2.51
CA ASP A 413 33.23 -29.93 3.32
C ASP A 413 33.95 -30.51 4.56
N ALA A 414 35.26 -30.22 4.67
CA ALA A 414 36.09 -30.80 5.73
C ALA A 414 35.69 -30.37 7.15
N GLN A 415 35.15 -29.16 7.32
CA GLN A 415 34.68 -28.69 8.64
C GLN A 415 33.36 -29.36 9.02
N CYS A 416 32.43 -29.48 8.07
CA CYS A 416 31.15 -30.15 8.26
C CYS A 416 31.32 -31.64 8.57
N SER A 417 32.22 -32.31 7.84
CA SER A 417 32.56 -33.73 8.06
C SER A 417 33.16 -33.96 9.45
N LYS A 418 34.08 -33.08 9.90
CA LYS A 418 34.67 -33.13 11.26
C LYS A 418 33.61 -32.96 12.37
N LEU A 419 32.54 -32.21 12.11
CA LEU A 419 31.43 -31.99 13.04
C LEU A 419 30.28 -33.00 12.91
N HIS A 420 30.43 -33.98 12.01
CA HIS A 420 29.43 -35.02 11.68
C HIS A 420 28.05 -34.41 11.37
N LEU A 421 28.01 -33.32 10.60
CA LEU A 421 26.76 -32.61 10.32
C LEU A 421 25.83 -33.37 9.38
N ALA A 422 26.35 -34.14 8.42
CA ALA A 422 25.56 -34.99 7.52
C ALA A 422 24.73 -36.02 8.31
N HIS A 423 25.40 -36.78 9.19
CA HIS A 423 24.74 -37.74 10.08
C HIS A 423 23.70 -37.08 11.01
N LYS A 424 23.96 -35.88 11.53
CA LYS A 424 22.96 -35.13 12.33
C LYS A 424 21.72 -34.78 11.51
N LEU A 425 21.89 -34.43 10.24
CA LEU A 425 20.78 -34.12 9.35
C LEU A 425 19.98 -35.38 8.99
N GLU A 426 20.66 -36.51 8.75
CA GLU A 426 20.01 -37.82 8.56
C GLU A 426 19.18 -38.19 9.78
N ASN A 427 19.70 -38.02 11.00
CA ASN A 427 18.91 -38.27 12.22
C ASN A 427 17.62 -37.44 12.28
N VAL A 428 17.67 -36.18 11.87
CA VAL A 428 16.47 -35.33 11.77
C VAL A 428 15.51 -35.87 10.72
N TYR A 429 16.02 -36.32 9.57
CA TYR A 429 15.21 -36.93 8.51
C TYR A 429 14.54 -38.23 8.97
N CYS A 430 15.29 -39.19 9.51
CA CYS A 430 14.78 -40.48 9.99
C CYS A 430 13.72 -40.25 11.09
N THR A 431 13.96 -39.30 12.01
CA THR A 431 13.02 -38.94 13.08
C THR A 431 11.71 -38.33 12.54
N LEU A 432 11.76 -37.50 11.51
CA LEU A 432 10.58 -36.80 10.96
C LEU A 432 9.77 -37.67 9.99
N GLU A 433 10.40 -38.59 9.27
CA GLU A 433 9.73 -39.52 8.34
C GLU A 433 9.25 -40.81 9.04
N GLY A 434 9.56 -40.99 10.33
CA GLY A 434 9.08 -42.11 11.14
C GLY A 434 9.86 -43.42 10.92
N GLU A 435 11.06 -43.34 10.35
CA GLU A 435 11.96 -44.48 10.22
C GLU A 435 12.72 -44.73 11.52
N GLN A 436 12.96 -45.99 11.89
CA GLN A 436 13.67 -46.31 13.13
C GLN A 436 15.10 -45.76 13.05
N THR A 437 15.46 -44.91 14.02
CA THR A 437 16.79 -44.31 14.25
C THR A 437 17.91 -45.32 14.54
N SER A 438 17.67 -46.60 14.30
CA SER A 438 18.64 -47.69 14.45
C SER A 438 19.15 -48.23 13.10
N ALA A 439 18.57 -47.74 11.99
CA ALA A 439 19.00 -48.03 10.62
C ALA A 439 19.75 -46.87 9.96
N CYS A 440 19.81 -45.72 10.65
CA CYS A 440 20.71 -44.58 10.45
C CYS A 440 21.65 -44.62 11.67
#